data_AF-A0A538T0Z1-F1
#
_entry.id   AF-A0A538T0Z1-F1
#
_cell.length_a   1.000
_cell.length_b   1.000
_cell.length_c   1.000
_cell.angle_alpha   90.00
_cell.angle_beta   90.00
_cell.angle_gamma   90.00
#
_symmetry.space_group_name_H-M   'P 1'
#
loop_
_entity.id
_entity.type
_entity.pdbx_description
1 polymer ?
#
loop_
_entity_poly.entity_id
_entity_poly.type
_entity_poly.pdbx_seq_one_letter_code
_entity_poly.pdbx_strand_id
1 'polypeptide(L)'
;MGVQVPPPALTLLPIDQTGANLFFQLISRRYEKGPMILTSNQSFGSWGEIFGDRVIATAILDRILHHAITVNIRGNSYRLKDRLKAGLFQPAEATT
;
A
#
# COMPACT_ATOMS: atom_id res chain seq x y z
N MET A 1 -31.55 13.45 13.63
CA MET A 1 -31.16 12.64 12.45
C MET A 1 -29.75 13.08 12.06
N GLY A 2 -28.73 12.60 12.78
CA GLY A 2 -27.35 13.03 12.58
C GLY A 2 -26.74 12.24 11.44
N VAL A 3 -26.50 12.89 10.29
CA VAL A 3 -25.78 12.28 9.18
C VAL A 3 -24.34 12.10 9.64
N GLN A 4 -23.98 10.87 10.00
CA GLN A 4 -22.61 10.47 10.23
C GLN A 4 -21.87 10.59 8.89
N VAL A 5 -21.19 11.71 8.67
CA VAL A 5 -20.27 11.85 7.54
C VAL A 5 -19.11 10.89 7.83
N PRO A 6 -18.83 9.89 6.96
CA PRO A 6 -17.70 9.01 7.17
C PRO A 6 -16.42 9.84 7.14
N PRO A 7 -15.44 9.55 8.03
CA PRO A 7 -14.17 10.27 8.03
C PRO A 7 -13.53 10.17 6.64
N PRO A 8 -12.83 11.21 6.16
CA PRO A 8 -12.15 11.15 4.88
C PRO A 8 -11.16 10.00 4.95
N ALA A 9 -11.49 8.92 4.26
CA ALA A 9 -10.57 7.84 4.03
C ALA A 9 -9.43 8.46 3.22
N LEU A 10 -8.32 8.79 3.87
CA LEU A 10 -7.02 8.95 3.21
C LEU A 10 -6.55 7.58 2.70
N THR A 11 -7.47 6.78 2.15
CA THR A 11 -7.18 5.57 1.42
C THR A 11 -6.42 6.04 0.19
N LEU A 12 -5.19 5.53 0.07
CA LEU A 12 -4.49 5.47 -1.21
C LEU A 12 -5.53 5.24 -2.31
N LEU A 13 -5.58 6.17 -3.25
CA LEU A 13 -6.61 6.17 -4.27
C LEU A 13 -6.54 4.84 -5.01
N PRO A 14 -7.66 4.11 -5.17
CA PRO A 14 -7.69 2.96 -6.05
C PRO A 14 -7.22 3.44 -7.43
N ILE A 15 -6.24 2.72 -7.98
CA ILE A 15 -5.65 3.10 -9.24
C ILE A 15 -6.65 2.70 -10.33
N ASP A 16 -7.04 3.66 -11.15
CA ASP A 16 -7.86 3.38 -12.32
C ASP A 16 -7.06 2.56 -13.33
N GLN A 17 -7.74 1.91 -14.28
CA GLN A 17 -7.07 1.04 -15.24
C GLN A 17 -6.00 1.77 -16.07
N THR A 18 -6.19 3.06 -16.34
CA THR A 18 -5.20 3.90 -17.01
C THR A 18 -3.96 4.08 -16.14
N GLY A 19 -4.15 4.43 -14.87
CA GLY A 19 -3.07 4.52 -13.89
C GLY A 19 -2.31 3.21 -13.71
N ALA A 20 -3.00 2.06 -13.76
CA ALA A 20 -2.37 0.74 -13.67
C ALA A 20 -1.45 0.48 -14.86
N ASN A 21 -1.92 0.81 -16.07
CA ASN A 21 -1.12 0.70 -17.30
C ASN A 21 0.08 1.65 -17.30
N LEU A 22 -0.08 2.89 -16.82
CA LEU A 22 1.03 3.84 -16.69
C LEU A 22 2.07 3.35 -15.67
N PHE A 23 1.60 2.83 -14.54
CA PHE A 23 2.48 2.24 -13.53
C PHE A 23 3.24 1.04 -14.09
N PHE A 24 2.56 0.15 -14.81
CA PHE A 24 3.21 -0.96 -15.50
C PHE A 24 4.28 -0.50 -16.50
N GLN A 25 4.01 0.54 -17.28
CA GLN A 25 5.00 1.11 -18.21
C GLN A 25 6.20 1.69 -17.46
N LEU A 26 5.98 2.38 -16.33
CA LEU A 26 7.04 2.90 -15.49
C LEU A 26 7.94 1.78 -14.96
N ILE A 27 7.35 0.73 -14.39
CA ILE A 27 8.07 -0.47 -13.92
C ILE A 27 8.86 -1.07 -15.08
N SER A 28 8.22 -1.32 -16.21
CA SER A 28 8.85 -1.94 -17.38
C SER A 28 10.01 -1.13 -17.95
N ARG A 29 9.93 0.21 -17.91
CA ARG A 29 11.03 1.07 -18.36
C ARG A 29 12.21 1.09 -17.40
N ARG A 30 11.96 0.93 -16.09
CA ARG A 30 13.02 0.92 -15.07
C ARG A 30 13.59 -0.46 -14.79
N TYR A 31 12.85 -1.50 -15.11
CA TYR A 31 13.27 -2.89 -15.03
C TYR A 31 14.64 -3.05 -15.74
N GLU A 32 15.61 -3.60 -15.01
CA GLU A 32 17.01 -3.79 -15.44
C GLU A 32 17.82 -2.52 -15.79
N LYS A 33 17.24 -1.31 -15.61
CA LYS A 33 17.94 -0.04 -15.92
C LYS A 33 18.45 0.70 -14.69
N GLY A 34 18.00 0.34 -13.49
CA GLY A 34 18.51 0.89 -12.24
C GLY A 34 17.65 0.53 -11.03
N PRO A 35 18.15 0.77 -9.80
CA PRO A 35 17.44 0.41 -8.58
C PRO A 35 16.18 1.25 -8.41
N MET A 36 15.16 0.64 -7.82
CA MET A 36 13.93 1.33 -7.41
C MET A 36 13.51 0.88 -6.01
N ILE A 37 12.96 1.82 -5.24
CA ILE A 37 12.41 1.56 -3.91
C ILE A 37 10.90 1.75 -3.99
N LEU A 38 10.16 0.74 -3.53
CA LEU A 38 8.71 0.73 -3.48
C LEU A 38 8.26 0.47 -2.04
N THR A 39 7.29 1.24 -1.58
CA THR A 39 6.67 1.06 -0.27
C THR A 39 5.18 0.82 -0.46
N SER A 40 4.66 -0.27 0.09
CA SER A 40 3.25 -0.61 0.07
C SER A 40 2.78 -0.94 1.49
N ASN A 41 1.61 -0.43 1.86
CA ASN A 41 0.89 -0.87 3.06
C ASN A 41 -0.01 -2.09 2.80
N GLN A 42 -0.16 -2.50 1.54
CA GLN A 42 -0.96 -3.63 1.11
C GLN A 42 -0.09 -4.84 0.81
N SER A 43 -0.60 -6.02 1.15
CA SER A 43 0.01 -7.31 0.81
C SER A 43 -0.03 -7.56 -0.70
N PHE A 44 0.90 -8.35 -1.24
CA PHE A 44 0.94 -8.68 -2.66
C PHE A 44 -0.36 -9.31 -3.18
N GLY A 45 -1.05 -10.11 -2.36
CA GLY A 45 -2.34 -10.71 -2.73
C GLY A 45 -3.46 -9.69 -2.97
N SER A 46 -3.37 -8.52 -2.33
CA SER A 46 -4.35 -7.44 -2.47
C SER A 46 -4.11 -6.57 -3.71
N TRP A 47 -3.01 -6.75 -4.44
CA TRP A 47 -2.66 -5.89 -5.58
C TRP A 47 -3.63 -6.05 -6.75
N GLY A 48 -4.26 -7.21 -6.91
CA GLY A 48 -5.29 -7.41 -7.93
C GLY A 48 -6.47 -6.46 -7.77
N GLU A 49 -6.86 -6.13 -6.53
CA GLU A 49 -7.93 -5.18 -6.25
C GLU A 49 -7.47 -3.73 -6.46
N ILE A 50 -6.20 -3.44 -6.15
CA ILE A 50 -5.62 -2.10 -6.29
C ILE A 50 -5.54 -1.67 -7.76
N PHE A 51 -5.17 -2.58 -8.65
CA PHE A 51 -5.04 -2.31 -10.09
C PHE A 51 -6.30 -2.62 -10.89
N GLY A 52 -7.35 -3.17 -10.26
CA GLY A 52 -8.59 -3.59 -10.92
C GLY A 52 -8.45 -4.78 -11.87
N ASP A 53 -7.25 -5.34 -12.03
CA ASP A 53 -6.96 -6.47 -12.90
C ASP A 53 -5.85 -7.34 -12.28
N ARG A 54 -6.19 -8.60 -11.97
CA ARG A 54 -5.25 -9.58 -11.40
C ARG A 54 -4.12 -9.94 -12.36
N VAL A 55 -4.35 -9.93 -13.67
CA VAL A 55 -3.35 -10.26 -14.69
C VAL A 55 -2.28 -9.17 -14.72
N ILE A 56 -2.70 -7.90 -14.79
CA ILE A 56 -1.77 -6.76 -14.75
C ILE A 56 -1.02 -6.72 -13.42
N ALA A 57 -1.71 -6.91 -12.30
CA ALA A 57 -1.08 -6.95 -10.98
C ALA A 57 0.01 -8.04 -10.90
N THR A 58 -0.27 -9.24 -11.39
CA THR A 58 0.69 -10.35 -11.41
C THR A 58 1.90 -10.02 -12.30
N ALA A 59 1.66 -9.45 -13.49
CA ALA A 59 2.74 -9.06 -14.41
C ALA A 59 3.64 -7.93 -13.86
N ILE A 60 3.08 -7.03 -13.05
CA ILE A 60 3.83 -5.99 -12.32
C ILE A 60 4.66 -6.63 -11.22
N LEU A 61 4.04 -7.46 -10.38
CA LEU A 61 4.70 -8.13 -9.26
C LEU A 61 5.85 -9.01 -9.74
N ASP A 62 5.66 -9.76 -10.82
CA ASP A 62 6.70 -10.59 -11.44
C ASP A 62 7.96 -9.76 -11.76
N ARG A 63 7.79 -8.63 -12.46
CA ARG A 63 8.91 -7.73 -12.81
C ARG A 63 9.59 -7.11 -11.60
N ILE A 64 8.83 -6.69 -10.59
CA ILE A 64 9.39 -6.06 -9.39
C ILE A 64 10.14 -7.11 -8.56
N LEU A 65 9.53 -8.26 -8.32
CA LEU A 65 10.04 -9.28 -7.41
C LEU A 65 11.19 -10.10 -7.98
N HIS A 66 11.36 -10.12 -9.31
CA HIS A 66 12.47 -10.85 -9.94
C HIS A 66 13.86 -10.42 -9.42
N HIS A 67 14.05 -9.14 -9.10
CA HIS A 67 15.31 -8.61 -8.56
C HIS A 67 15.13 -7.76 -7.28
N ALA A 68 14.08 -8.00 -6.50
CA ALA A 68 13.82 -7.21 -5.28
C ALA A 68 14.29 -7.91 -4.00
N ILE A 69 14.71 -7.07 -3.04
CA ILE A 69 14.81 -7.45 -1.63
C ILE A 69 13.51 -6.99 -0.98
N THR A 70 12.75 -7.93 -0.42
CA THR A 70 11.48 -7.61 0.26
C THR A 70 11.72 -7.43 1.76
N VAL A 71 11.33 -6.26 2.27
CA VAL A 71 11.39 -5.94 3.71
C VAL A 71 9.97 -5.81 4.24
N ASN A 72 9.53 -6.78 5.05
CA ASN A 72 8.23 -6.73 5.71
C ASN A 72 8.35 -5.97 7.03
N ILE A 73 7.75 -4.79 7.10
CA ILE A 73 7.77 -3.94 8.30
C ILE A 73 6.56 -4.27 9.15
N ARG A 74 6.81 -4.73 10.39
CA ARG A 74 5.79 -5.01 11.40
C ARG A 74 5.99 -4.13 12.62
N GLY A 75 4.90 -3.76 13.27
CA GLY A 75 4.91 -3.00 14.52
C GLY A 75 3.95 -1.82 14.53
N ASN A 76 3.86 -1.16 15.68
CA ASN A 76 2.99 -0.01 15.87
C ASN A 76 3.41 1.18 15.01
N SER A 77 2.42 1.93 14.51
CA SER A 77 2.65 3.15 13.72
C SER A 77 3.58 4.09 14.47
N TYR A 78 4.67 4.50 13.82
CA TYR A 78 5.62 5.46 14.39
C TYR A 78 4.92 6.78 14.75
N ARG A 79 3.99 7.23 13.90
CA ARG A 79 3.20 8.47 14.12
C ARG A 79 2.32 8.40 15.36
N LEU A 80 1.92 7.19 15.76
CA LEU A 80 1.11 6.97 16.95
C LEU A 80 1.95 7.00 18.24
N LYS A 81 3.27 6.74 18.16
CA LYS A 81 4.15 6.75 19.35
C LYS A 81 4.17 8.11 20.06
N ASP A 82 4.23 9.22 19.33
CA ASP A 82 4.20 10.57 19.93
C ASP A 82 2.83 10.91 20.52
N ARG A 83 1.75 10.40 19.92
CA ARG A 83 0.38 10.62 20.38
C ARG A 83 0.06 9.80 21.64
N LEU A 84 0.62 8.59 21.74
CA LEU A 84 0.56 7.77 22.96
C LEU A 84 1.36 8.40 24.09
N LYS A 85 2.55 8.94 23.81
CA LYS A 85 3.35 9.69 24.81
C LYS A 85 2.64 10.96 25.30
N ALA A 86 1.86 11.62 24.45
CA ALA A 86 1.05 12.78 24.80
C ALA A 86 -0.27 12.43 25.52
N GLY A 87 -0.56 11.14 25.78
CA GLY A 87 -1.78 10.69 26.45
C GLY A 87 -3.06 10.79 25.59
N LEU A 88 -2.92 11.02 24.28
CA LEU A 88 -4.04 11.32 23.37
C LEU A 88 -4.68 10.06 22.74
N PHE A 89 -4.19 8.86 23.06
CA PHE A 89 -4.72 7.59 22.58
C PHE A 89 -4.70 6.54 23.70
N GLN A 90 -5.85 5.92 23.97
CA GLN A 90 -5.91 4.65 24.70
C GLN A 90 -5.77 3.51 23.68
N PRO A 91 -4.88 2.54 23.89
CA PRO A 91 -4.84 1.36 23.03
C PRO A 91 -6.18 0.64 23.20
N ALA A 92 -6.92 0.46 22.11
CA ALA A 92 -8.11 -0.39 22.11
C ALA A 92 -7.66 -1.80 22.52
N GLU A 93 -8.24 -2.31 23.60
CA GLU A 93 -7.97 -3.65 24.12
C GLU A 93 -8.14 -4.66 22.98
N ALA A 94 -7.12 -5.49 22.78
CA ALA A 94 -7.20 -6.62 21.88
C ALA A 94 -8.22 -7.61 22.48
N THR A 95 -9.45 -7.58 21.97
CA THR A 95 -10.46 -8.60 22.28
C THR A 95 -9.96 -9.95 21.77
N THR A 96 -9.83 -10.87 22.73
CA THR A 96 -9.62 -12.32 22.65
C THR A 96 -10.30 -13.00 21.47
#